data_AF-A0A1W6Z3Q3-F1
#
_entry.id   AF-A0A1W6Z3Q3-F1
#
_cell.length_a   1.000
_cell.length_b   1.000
_cell.length_c   1.000
_cell.angle_alpha   90.00
_cell.angle_beta   90.00
_cell.angle_gamma   90.00
#
_symmetry.space_group_name_H-M   'P 1'
#
loop_
_entity.id
_entity.type
_entity.pdbx_description
1 polymer ?
#
loop_
_entity_poly.entity_id
_entity_poly.type
_entity_poly.pdbx_seq_one_letter_code
_entity_poly.pdbx_strand_id
1 'polypeptide(L)'
;MIPVALPGGNFYPILAVSLVCLATLLTWIAVLCTNRIARLRLRAHPRANAAAMLVLALVGGIFPVRQAVHWFEARQAAEKQAAHTLVLDAPRTLDGIAMPAGTRLLLHQRGRPESYETAHFPRPVPVDGIAVASLQRYLAKSDANTFRAIGASGVLPEDEIADGWRCSRGHKVEFKAADDGRLRFTSCHLAGGNTLDGQPLPAGTWVALRQGARPASDFRHVDGWLLRTDGSEPSIVAGMPLLKAELRLDRDRRLVWFEGSLGKEYALGPMTYPTGTRVATASATLEGARPGDLVFSPSRGRAAGRNDGDDVPAGQSVLQAADGAVRAVMSNRAAGVLDFASIGVTP
;
A
#
# COMPACT_ATOMS: atom_id res chain seq x y z
N MET A 1 -9.69 12.59 -6.86
CA MET A 1 -11.05 12.11 -6.58
C MET A 1 -11.01 11.50 -5.18
N ILE A 2 -11.68 12.12 -4.22
CA ILE A 2 -11.80 11.57 -2.86
C ILE A 2 -12.72 10.35 -2.99
N PRO A 3 -12.32 9.13 -2.60
CA PRO A 3 -13.22 8.00 -2.62
C PRO A 3 -14.37 8.29 -1.66
N VAL A 4 -15.56 8.51 -2.22
CA VAL A 4 -16.79 8.55 -1.43
C VAL A 4 -17.05 7.10 -1.06
N ALA A 5 -16.70 6.74 0.17
CA ALA A 5 -17.11 5.46 0.73
C ALA A 5 -18.63 5.38 0.60
N LEU A 6 -19.12 4.42 -0.19
CA LEU A 6 -20.55 4.15 -0.27
C LEU A 6 -21.05 3.93 1.17
N PRO A 7 -22.10 4.64 1.61
CA PRO A 7 -22.65 4.44 2.94
C PRO A 7 -22.91 2.95 3.13
N GLY A 8 -22.43 2.37 4.23
CA GLY A 8 -22.59 0.93 4.49
C GLY A 8 -24.06 0.50 4.33
N GLY A 9 -24.31 -0.74 3.90
CA GLY A 9 -25.64 -1.22 3.46
C GLY A 9 -26.82 -0.95 4.40
N ASN A 10 -26.56 -0.68 5.68
CA ASN A 10 -27.56 -0.32 6.68
C ASN A 10 -28.02 1.15 6.66
N PHE A 11 -27.38 2.03 5.88
CA PHE A 11 -27.67 3.47 5.85
C PHE A 11 -29.08 3.77 5.29
N TYR A 12 -29.39 3.23 4.11
CA TYR A 12 -30.66 3.44 3.42
C TYR A 12 -31.89 2.92 4.17
N PRO A 13 -31.90 1.70 4.74
CA PRO A 13 -33.07 1.24 5.51
C PRO A 13 -33.31 2.07 6.77
N ILE A 14 -32.24 2.47 7.49
CA ILE A 14 -32.36 3.32 8.69
C ILE A 14 -32.91 4.70 8.32
N LEU A 15 -32.43 5.30 7.23
CA LEU A 15 -32.95 6.55 6.69
C LEU A 15 -34.46 6.45 6.38
N ALA A 16 -34.86 5.40 5.65
CA ALA A 16 -36.25 5.22 5.23
C ALA A 16 -37.19 5.04 6.44
N VAL A 17 -36.82 4.19 7.40
CA VAL A 17 -37.60 3.98 8.62
C VAL A 17 -37.70 5.25 9.45
N SER A 18 -36.60 5.97 9.63
CA SER A 18 -36.58 7.24 10.36
C SER A 18 -37.48 8.28 9.69
N LEU A 19 -37.42 8.40 8.37
CA LEU A 19 -38.24 9.34 7.59
C LEU A 19 -39.74 9.01 7.71
N VAL A 20 -40.12 7.73 7.60
CA VAL A 20 -41.52 7.30 7.77
C VAL A 20 -42.02 7.60 9.19
N CYS A 21 -41.21 7.30 10.22
CA CYS A 21 -41.58 7.57 11.60
C CYS A 21 -41.76 9.08 11.88
N LEU A 22 -40.83 9.92 11.39
CA LEU A 22 -40.91 11.37 11.55
C LEU A 22 -42.07 11.99 10.76
N ALA A 23 -42.31 11.54 9.52
CA ALA A 23 -43.44 12.01 8.71
C ALA A 23 -44.78 11.65 9.37
N THR A 24 -44.88 10.44 9.91
CA THR A 24 -46.07 9.98 10.66
C THR A 24 -46.27 10.83 11.92
N LEU A 25 -45.20 11.08 12.68
CA LEU A 25 -45.24 11.92 13.89
C LEU A 25 -45.68 13.35 13.58
N LEU A 26 -45.10 13.97 12.54
CA LEU A 26 -45.46 15.33 12.10
C LEU A 26 -46.92 15.43 11.65
N THR A 27 -47.39 14.44 10.89
CA THR A 27 -48.80 14.36 10.46
C THR A 27 -49.73 14.27 11.66
N TRP A 28 -49.37 13.45 12.66
CA TRP A 28 -50.13 13.31 13.90
C TRP A 28 -50.20 14.63 14.68
N ILE A 29 -49.07 15.33 14.82
CA ILE A 29 -49.01 16.65 15.47
C ILE A 29 -49.88 17.67 14.72
N ALA A 30 -49.79 17.73 13.39
CA ALA A 30 -50.59 18.64 12.57
C ALA A 30 -52.10 18.40 12.72
N VAL A 31 -52.53 17.14 12.73
CA VAL A 31 -53.93 16.76 12.98
C VAL A 31 -54.40 17.17 14.38
N LEU A 32 -53.55 17.02 15.40
CA LEU A 32 -53.88 17.44 16.77
C LEU A 32 -53.98 18.96 16.91
N CYS A 33 -53.14 19.72 16.20
CA CYS A 33 -53.19 21.18 16.16
C CYS A 33 -54.46 21.70 15.46
N THR A 34 -54.90 21.04 14.40
CA THR A 34 -56.02 21.50 13.54
C THR A 34 -57.39 20.99 13.99
N ASN A 35 -57.48 19.80 14.60
CA ASN A 35 -58.76 19.14 14.87
C ASN A 35 -59.09 19.03 16.37
N ARG A 36 -60.23 19.61 16.78
CA ARG A 36 -60.70 19.57 18.19
C ARG A 36 -61.20 18.19 18.62
N ILE A 37 -61.77 17.41 17.70
CA ILE A 37 -62.26 16.04 17.96
C ILE A 37 -61.09 15.07 18.18
N ALA A 38 -60.01 15.23 17.39
CA ALA A 38 -58.78 14.45 17.56
C ALA A 38 -58.17 14.64 18.97
N ARG A 39 -58.17 15.88 19.49
CA ARG A 39 -57.72 16.19 20.85
C ARG A 39 -58.57 15.53 21.94
N LEU A 40 -59.89 15.46 21.75
CA LEU A 40 -60.80 14.78 22.68
C LEU A 40 -60.57 13.26 22.68
N ARG A 41 -60.36 12.65 21.51
CA ARG A 41 -60.01 11.22 21.40
C ARG A 41 -58.66 10.90 22.03
N LEU A 42 -57.67 11.79 21.88
CA LEU A 42 -56.35 11.63 22.50
C LEU A 42 -56.46 11.54 24.04
N ARG A 43 -57.35 12.36 24.64
CA ARG A 43 -57.62 12.38 26.08
C ARG A 43 -58.30 11.11 26.61
N ALA A 44 -58.94 10.32 25.76
CA ALA A 44 -59.54 9.04 26.16
C ALA A 44 -58.50 7.96 26.45
N HIS A 45 -57.35 7.99 25.75
CA HIS A 45 -56.25 7.02 25.93
C HIS A 45 -54.87 7.70 25.99
N PRO A 46 -54.60 8.52 27.02
CA PRO A 46 -53.41 9.38 27.04
C PRO A 46 -52.10 8.59 27.09
N ARG A 47 -52.06 7.47 27.83
CA ARG A 47 -50.84 6.66 28.02
C ARG A 47 -50.43 5.92 26.74
N ALA A 48 -51.39 5.30 26.05
CA ALA A 48 -51.12 4.56 24.81
C ALA A 48 -50.63 5.50 23.70
N ASN A 49 -51.29 6.66 23.56
CA ASN A 49 -50.90 7.65 22.57
C ASN A 49 -49.53 8.28 22.89
N ALA A 50 -49.23 8.54 24.17
CA ALA A 50 -47.91 9.00 24.59
C ALA A 50 -46.82 7.97 24.30
N ALA A 51 -47.07 6.68 24.57
CA ALA A 51 -46.13 5.61 24.25
C ALA A 51 -45.87 5.50 22.73
N ALA A 52 -46.91 5.59 21.89
CA ALA A 52 -46.78 5.56 20.44
C ALA A 52 -45.96 6.76 19.91
N MET A 53 -46.22 7.98 20.39
CA MET A 53 -45.43 9.16 20.04
C MET A 53 -43.98 9.03 20.47
N LEU A 54 -43.73 8.48 21.66
CA LEU A 54 -42.38 8.26 22.17
C LEU A 54 -41.61 7.27 21.27
N VAL A 55 -42.23 6.15 20.87
CA VAL A 55 -41.60 5.17 19.98
C VAL A 55 -41.30 5.79 18.60
N LEU A 56 -42.26 6.52 18.01
CA LEU A 56 -42.05 7.21 16.74
C LEU A 56 -40.92 8.26 16.82
N ALA A 57 -40.84 9.00 17.92
CA ALA A 57 -39.78 9.98 18.15
C ALA A 57 -38.42 9.31 18.37
N LEU A 58 -38.35 8.20 19.12
CA LEU A 58 -37.11 7.46 19.36
C LEU A 58 -36.58 6.85 18.07
N VAL A 59 -37.40 6.11 17.32
CA VAL A 59 -37.00 5.46 16.06
C VAL A 59 -36.74 6.51 14.97
N GLY A 60 -37.62 7.51 14.87
CA GLY A 60 -37.46 8.65 13.97
C GLY A 60 -36.20 9.47 14.24
N GLY A 61 -35.80 9.61 15.50
CA GLY A 61 -34.65 10.40 15.93
C GLY A 61 -33.28 9.78 15.66
N ILE A 62 -33.19 8.46 15.41
CA ILE A 62 -31.90 7.76 15.25
C ILE A 62 -31.03 8.37 14.15
N PHE A 63 -31.61 8.58 12.96
CA PHE A 63 -30.89 9.13 11.81
C PHE A 63 -30.44 10.59 12.01
N PRO A 64 -31.32 11.55 12.36
CA PRO A 64 -30.91 12.94 12.55
C PRO A 64 -29.91 13.12 13.70
N VAL A 65 -30.02 12.34 14.79
CA VAL A 65 -29.03 12.37 15.87
C VAL A 65 -27.66 11.90 15.38
N ARG A 66 -27.59 10.78 14.63
CA ARG A 66 -26.33 10.31 14.03
C ARG A 66 -25.73 11.34 13.09
N GLN A 67 -26.56 11.95 12.24
CA GLN A 67 -26.11 13.01 11.33
C GLN A 67 -25.57 14.23 12.10
N ALA A 68 -26.23 14.62 13.20
CA ALA A 68 -25.80 15.72 14.05
C ALA A 68 -24.47 15.41 14.76
N VAL A 69 -24.30 14.18 15.27
CA VAL A 69 -23.05 13.73 15.89
C VAL A 69 -21.90 13.79 14.88
N HIS A 70 -22.07 13.20 13.69
CA HIS A 70 -21.04 13.25 12.64
C HIS A 70 -20.71 14.67 12.20
N TRP A 71 -21.72 15.54 12.08
CA TRP A 71 -21.50 16.93 11.76
C TRP A 71 -20.71 17.66 12.86
N PHE A 72 -21.02 17.40 14.13
CA PHE A 72 -20.33 18.00 15.27
C PHE A 72 -18.89 17.51 15.39
N GLU A 73 -18.65 16.21 15.20
CA GLU A 73 -17.32 15.61 15.12
C GLU A 73 -16.50 16.22 13.96
N ALA A 74 -17.10 16.33 12.77
CA ALA A 74 -16.46 16.94 11.61
C ALA A 74 -16.11 18.42 11.86
N ARG A 75 -17.00 19.16 12.52
CA ARG A 75 -16.76 20.55 12.89
C ARG A 75 -15.62 20.68 13.90
N GLN A 76 -15.61 19.87 14.95
CA GLN A 76 -14.52 19.86 15.93
C GLN A 76 -13.19 19.46 15.30
N ALA A 77 -13.20 18.48 14.38
CA ALA A 77 -12.01 18.08 13.64
C ALA A 77 -11.50 19.22 12.76
N ALA A 78 -12.38 19.94 12.05
CA ALA A 78 -12.02 21.09 11.24
C ALA A 78 -11.45 22.25 12.09
N GLU A 79 -12.05 22.54 13.25
CA GLU A 79 -11.57 23.57 14.18
C GLU A 79 -10.19 23.21 14.75
N LYS A 80 -9.98 21.94 15.15
CA LYS A 80 -8.66 21.45 15.58
C LYS A 80 -7.63 21.55 14.45
N GLN A 81 -7.98 21.13 13.24
CA GLN A 81 -7.07 21.20 12.11
C GLN A 81 -6.72 22.64 11.73
N ALA A 82 -7.68 23.56 11.78
CA ALA A 82 -7.43 24.99 11.58
C ALA A 82 -6.49 25.56 12.65
N ALA A 83 -6.67 25.19 13.91
CA ALA A 83 -5.79 25.62 15.01
C ALA A 83 -4.34 25.10 14.87
N HIS A 84 -4.16 23.99 14.15
CA HIS A 84 -2.87 23.37 13.87
C HIS A 84 -2.31 23.71 12.49
N THR A 85 -3.03 24.48 11.67
CA THR A 85 -2.56 24.90 10.36
C THR A 85 -1.78 26.20 10.47
N LEU A 86 -0.58 26.23 9.88
CA LEU A 86 0.25 27.42 9.78
C LEU A 86 0.65 27.63 8.32
N VAL A 87 0.56 28.86 7.82
CA VAL A 87 1.12 29.23 6.51
C VAL A 87 2.38 30.03 6.77
N LEU A 88 3.47 29.71 6.07
CA LEU A 88 4.73 30.45 6.20
C LEU A 88 4.63 31.80 5.47
N ASP A 89 4.79 32.90 6.19
CA ASP A 89 4.78 34.25 5.60
C ASP A 89 6.07 34.58 4.83
N ALA A 90 7.18 33.94 5.22
CA ALA A 90 8.49 34.12 4.60
C ALA A 90 9.16 32.76 4.34
N PRO A 91 10.12 32.66 3.41
CA PRO A 91 10.91 31.46 3.23
C PRO A 91 11.60 31.05 4.52
N ARG A 92 11.56 29.76 4.86
CA ARG A 92 12.16 29.22 6.07
C ARG A 92 12.67 27.81 5.84
N THR A 93 13.82 27.50 6.42
CA THR A 93 14.33 26.14 6.46
C THR A 93 13.82 25.43 7.71
N LEU A 94 13.12 24.30 7.53
CA LEU A 94 12.66 23.43 8.61
C LEU A 94 13.22 22.03 8.38
N ASP A 95 13.91 21.46 9.37
CA ASP A 95 14.55 20.14 9.30
C ASP A 95 15.43 19.93 8.03
N GLY A 96 16.16 20.98 7.64
CA GLY A 96 17.03 20.97 6.46
C GLY A 96 16.31 21.10 5.11
N ILE A 97 14.98 21.31 5.12
CA ILE A 97 14.17 21.51 3.91
C ILE A 97 13.90 23.01 3.75
N ALA A 98 14.39 23.60 2.66
CA ALA A 98 14.17 25.00 2.34
C ALA A 98 12.74 25.22 1.82
N MET A 99 11.85 25.70 2.67
CA MET A 99 10.45 25.92 2.33
C MET A 99 10.22 27.36 1.86
N PRO A 100 9.53 27.58 0.73
CA PRO A 100 9.17 28.92 0.28
C PRO A 100 8.03 29.51 1.13
N ALA A 101 7.89 30.84 1.08
CA ALA A 101 6.71 31.54 1.57
C ALA A 101 5.44 30.97 0.89
N GLY A 102 4.33 30.90 1.63
CA GLY A 102 3.08 30.28 1.20
C GLY A 102 2.99 28.78 1.45
N THR A 103 4.04 28.14 2.00
CA THR A 103 3.98 26.73 2.41
C THR A 103 2.96 26.55 3.52
N ARG A 104 1.99 25.65 3.32
CA ARG A 104 0.96 25.32 4.31
C ARG A 104 1.41 24.10 5.11
N LEU A 105 1.63 24.30 6.40
CA LEU A 105 2.01 23.29 7.36
C LEU A 105 0.81 22.85 8.19
N LEU A 106 0.69 21.54 8.40
CA LEU A 106 -0.12 20.96 9.46
C LEU A 106 0.81 20.56 10.61
N LEU A 107 0.61 21.15 11.78
CA LEU A 107 1.48 21.01 12.93
C LEU A 107 0.99 19.94 13.90
N HIS A 108 1.89 19.12 14.43
CA HIS A 108 1.59 18.27 15.58
C HIS A 108 1.37 19.11 16.84
N GLN A 109 2.25 20.10 17.07
CA GLN A 109 2.15 21.05 18.19
C GLN A 109 1.81 22.44 17.66
N ARG A 110 0.69 23.00 18.16
CA ARG A 110 0.22 24.33 17.77
C ARG A 110 1.31 25.39 17.98
N GLY A 111 1.51 26.23 16.96
CA GLY A 111 2.47 27.35 17.00
C GLY A 111 3.94 26.94 16.97
N ARG A 112 4.27 25.65 16.78
CA ARG A 112 5.64 25.16 16.67
C ARG A 112 5.90 24.59 15.27
N PRO A 113 6.47 25.40 14.35
CA PRO A 113 6.68 25.01 12.95
C PRO A 113 7.49 23.72 12.80
N GLU A 114 8.51 23.49 13.63
CA GLU A 114 9.36 22.29 13.59
C GLU A 114 8.58 20.97 13.81
N SER A 115 7.41 21.06 14.46
CA SER A 115 6.55 19.91 14.73
C SER A 115 5.62 19.53 13.57
N TYR A 116 5.84 20.08 12.38
CA TYR A 116 4.97 19.82 11.23
C TYR A 116 4.94 18.33 10.85
N GLU A 117 3.73 17.83 10.65
CA GLU A 117 3.44 16.48 10.14
C GLU A 117 3.27 16.51 8.63
N THR A 118 2.69 17.57 8.09
CA THR A 118 2.48 17.70 6.64
C THR A 118 2.86 19.08 6.16
N ALA A 119 3.52 19.16 5.02
CA ALA A 119 3.82 20.39 4.31
C ALA A 119 3.27 20.32 2.89
N HIS A 120 2.50 21.33 2.48
CA HIS A 120 2.08 21.53 1.10
C HIS A 120 2.80 22.74 0.54
N PHE A 121 3.61 22.53 -0.49
CA PHE A 121 4.44 23.58 -1.05
C PHE A 121 3.69 24.30 -2.19
N PRO A 122 3.79 25.64 -2.29
CA PRO A 122 3.18 26.40 -3.39
C PRO A 122 3.89 26.16 -4.73
N ARG A 123 5.13 25.68 -4.69
CA ARG A 123 5.94 25.23 -5.82
C ARG A 123 6.74 24.00 -5.37
N PRO A 124 7.12 23.09 -6.26
CA PRO A 124 7.90 21.91 -5.88
C PRO A 124 9.18 22.28 -5.10
N VAL A 125 9.45 21.53 -4.04
CA VAL A 125 10.62 21.72 -3.18
C VAL A 125 11.48 20.46 -3.24
N PRO A 126 12.81 20.58 -3.39
CA PRO A 126 13.70 19.42 -3.39
C PRO A 126 13.84 18.84 -1.98
N VAL A 127 13.61 17.53 -1.86
CA VAL A 127 13.90 16.71 -0.68
C VAL A 127 14.83 15.59 -1.13
N ASP A 128 16.05 15.57 -0.61
CA ASP A 128 17.13 14.69 -1.07
C ASP A 128 17.36 14.75 -2.60
N GLY A 129 17.22 15.94 -3.18
CA GLY A 129 17.35 16.16 -4.63
C GLY A 129 16.09 15.85 -5.45
N ILE A 130 15.04 15.28 -4.84
CA ILE A 130 13.79 14.91 -5.51
C ILE A 130 12.75 16.01 -5.31
N ALA A 131 12.20 16.54 -6.40
CA ALA A 131 11.15 17.55 -6.33
C ALA A 131 9.84 16.96 -5.80
N VAL A 132 9.31 17.52 -4.72
CA VAL A 132 8.02 17.11 -4.13
C VAL A 132 7.06 18.29 -4.03
N ALA A 133 5.79 18.05 -4.33
CA ALA A 133 4.69 19.02 -4.19
C ALA A 133 4.14 19.07 -2.75
N SER A 134 4.21 17.94 -2.04
CA SER A 134 3.89 17.88 -0.61
C SER A 134 4.72 16.81 0.08
N LEU A 135 4.84 16.92 1.40
CA LEU A 135 5.59 16.01 2.25
C LEU A 135 4.75 15.67 3.49
N GLN A 136 4.66 14.41 3.84
CA GLN A 136 4.04 13.91 5.06
C GLN A 136 5.11 13.19 5.88
N ARG A 137 5.39 13.66 7.09
CA ARG A 137 6.40 13.11 7.99
C ARG A 137 5.81 12.10 8.94
N TYR A 138 6.58 11.07 9.23
CA TYR A 138 6.33 10.13 10.30
C TYR A 138 7.13 10.56 11.51
N LEU A 139 6.45 11.09 12.53
CA LEU A 139 7.08 11.60 13.73
C LEU A 139 7.12 10.51 14.81
N ALA A 140 8.27 10.33 15.43
CA ALA A 140 8.41 9.55 16.66
C ALA A 140 8.75 10.50 17.82
N LYS A 141 8.25 10.17 19.00
CA LYS A 141 8.58 10.91 20.22
C LYS A 141 10.05 10.64 20.57
N SER A 142 10.85 11.71 20.66
CA SER A 142 12.26 11.63 21.06
C SER A 142 12.39 11.82 22.57
N ASP A 143 11.79 12.89 23.11
CA ASP A 143 11.71 13.18 24.55
C ASP A 143 10.30 13.61 24.96
N ALA A 144 10.13 14.09 26.20
CA ALA A 144 8.84 14.48 26.77
C ALA A 144 8.00 15.39 25.85
N ASN A 145 8.64 16.33 25.14
CA ASN A 145 7.99 17.33 24.29
C ASN A 145 8.63 17.51 22.89
N THR A 146 9.56 16.64 22.49
CA THR A 146 10.28 16.73 21.21
C THR A 146 9.89 15.55 20.31
N PHE A 147 9.68 15.84 19.03
CA PHE A 147 9.35 14.86 18.01
C PHE A 147 10.41 14.93 16.93
N ARG A 148 10.85 13.78 16.45
CA ARG A 148 11.80 13.66 15.35
C ARG A 148 11.19 12.85 14.24
N ALA A 149 11.43 13.23 13.00
CA ALA A 149 11.04 12.40 11.86
C ALA A 149 11.85 11.10 11.86
N ILE A 150 11.17 9.98 11.70
CA ILE A 150 11.77 8.67 11.41
C ILE A 150 11.70 8.33 9.91
N GLY A 151 10.86 9.05 9.17
CA GLY A 151 10.71 8.97 7.73
C GLY A 151 9.69 9.97 7.22
N ALA A 152 9.43 9.94 5.92
CA ALA A 152 8.40 10.77 5.30
C ALA A 152 7.97 10.17 3.96
N SER A 153 6.79 10.55 3.49
CA SER A 153 6.31 10.29 2.14
C SER A 153 6.10 11.60 1.40
N GLY A 154 6.61 11.71 0.18
CA GLY A 154 6.43 12.86 -0.69
C GLY A 154 5.47 12.57 -1.84
N VAL A 155 4.69 13.57 -2.25
CA VAL A 155 3.93 13.53 -3.51
C VAL A 155 4.76 14.21 -4.59
N LEU A 156 5.01 13.53 -5.70
CA LEU A 156 5.74 14.10 -6.83
C LEU A 156 4.81 15.00 -7.67
N PRO A 157 5.29 16.14 -8.17
CA PRO A 157 4.51 16.99 -9.08
C PRO A 157 4.34 16.33 -10.46
N GLU A 158 5.36 15.61 -10.91
CA GLU A 158 5.43 14.88 -12.18
C GLU A 158 6.24 13.59 -12.02
N ASP A 159 6.46 12.86 -13.10
CA ASP A 159 7.35 11.68 -13.04
C ASP A 159 8.79 12.18 -12.90
N GLU A 160 9.43 11.85 -11.78
CA GLU A 160 10.73 12.41 -11.39
C GLU A 160 11.82 11.34 -11.38
N ILE A 161 13.08 11.77 -11.58
CA ILE A 161 14.24 10.88 -11.42
C ILE A 161 14.72 10.92 -9.97
N ALA A 162 14.72 9.75 -9.33
CA ALA A 162 15.25 9.55 -7.98
C ALA A 162 16.30 8.43 -8.02
N ASP A 163 17.56 8.75 -7.69
CA ASP A 163 18.68 7.81 -7.73
C ASP A 163 18.78 7.01 -9.04
N GLY A 164 18.51 7.68 -10.16
CA GLY A 164 18.54 7.09 -11.50
C GLY A 164 17.33 6.23 -11.87
N TRP A 165 16.31 6.15 -11.02
CA TRP A 165 15.02 5.53 -11.31
C TRP A 165 13.99 6.59 -11.66
N ARG A 166 13.20 6.34 -12.71
CA ARG A 166 12.05 7.20 -13.04
C ARG A 166 10.86 6.78 -12.20
N CYS A 167 10.54 7.55 -11.16
CA CYS A 167 9.43 7.33 -10.26
C CYS A 167 8.12 7.92 -10.81
N SER A 168 7.01 7.24 -10.54
CA SER A 168 5.68 7.63 -10.99
C SER A 168 5.05 8.68 -10.08
N ARG A 169 4.50 9.74 -10.66
CA ARG A 169 3.66 10.71 -9.94
C ARG A 169 2.38 10.13 -9.33
N GLY A 170 1.98 8.94 -9.78
CA GLY A 170 0.77 8.26 -9.30
C GLY A 170 0.89 7.72 -7.88
N HIS A 171 2.12 7.62 -7.36
CA HIS A 171 2.41 7.07 -6.05
C HIS A 171 3.31 8.01 -5.25
N LYS A 172 3.31 7.84 -3.92
CA LYS A 172 4.22 8.59 -3.07
C LYS A 172 5.64 8.03 -3.19
N VAL A 173 6.62 8.91 -3.10
CA VAL A 173 8.02 8.57 -2.85
C VAL A 173 8.24 8.48 -1.35
N GLU A 174 9.00 7.50 -0.89
CA GLU A 174 9.30 7.30 0.53
C GLU A 174 10.74 7.72 0.86
N PHE A 175 10.88 8.29 2.05
CA PHE A 175 12.13 8.73 2.63
C PHE A 175 12.29 8.16 4.04
N LYS A 176 13.54 7.91 4.43
CA LYS A 176 13.90 7.54 5.80
C LYS A 176 14.79 8.62 6.39
N ALA A 177 14.61 8.91 7.68
CA ALA A 177 15.51 9.81 8.37
C ALA A 177 16.85 9.10 8.62
N ALA A 178 17.95 9.74 8.22
CA ALA A 178 19.30 9.32 8.58
C ALA A 178 19.66 9.77 10.01
N ASP A 179 20.83 9.38 10.49
CA ASP A 179 21.30 9.72 11.85
C ASP A 179 21.47 11.23 12.03
N ASP A 180 21.81 11.95 10.95
CA ASP A 180 21.87 13.42 10.90
C ASP A 180 20.49 14.11 10.87
N GLY A 181 19.40 13.33 10.80
CA GLY A 181 18.02 13.82 10.74
C GLY A 181 17.55 14.19 9.33
N ARG A 182 18.43 14.14 8.33
CA ARG A 182 18.05 14.42 6.95
C ARG A 182 17.24 13.25 6.40
N LEU A 183 16.22 13.61 5.62
CA LEU A 183 15.44 12.63 4.86
C LEU A 183 16.27 12.15 3.68
N ARG A 184 16.36 10.83 3.51
CA ARG A 184 17.03 10.15 2.40
C ARG A 184 16.05 9.32 1.62
N PHE A 185 16.14 9.35 0.30
CA PHE A 185 15.30 8.52 -0.57
C PHE A 185 15.43 7.04 -0.19
N THR A 186 14.31 6.32 -0.17
CA THR A 186 14.31 4.88 0.09
C THR A 186 13.48 4.07 -0.85
N SER A 187 12.31 4.53 -1.32
CA SER A 187 11.53 3.75 -2.28
C SER A 187 10.55 4.60 -3.10
N CYS A 188 10.16 4.08 -4.26
CA CYS A 188 9.07 4.62 -5.06
C CYS A 188 8.45 3.51 -5.94
N HIS A 189 7.32 3.80 -6.58
CA HIS A 189 6.84 3.00 -7.71
C HIS A 189 7.37 3.59 -9.01
N LEU A 190 7.84 2.73 -9.91
CA LEU A 190 8.39 3.13 -11.19
C LEU A 190 7.31 3.65 -12.15
N ALA A 191 7.62 4.72 -12.86
CA ALA A 191 6.91 5.11 -14.08
C ALA A 191 7.36 4.22 -15.26
N GLY A 192 6.68 4.38 -16.40
CA GLY A 192 7.10 3.73 -17.65
C GLY A 192 8.48 4.23 -18.12
N GLY A 193 9.20 3.37 -18.85
CA GLY A 193 10.49 3.71 -19.47
C GLY A 193 11.74 3.31 -18.69
N ASN A 194 11.59 2.71 -17.50
CA ASN A 194 12.71 2.08 -16.81
C ASN A 194 13.09 0.76 -17.49
N THR A 195 14.39 0.45 -17.54
CA THR A 195 14.91 -0.80 -18.11
C THR A 195 15.90 -1.48 -17.17
N LEU A 196 16.02 -2.80 -17.29
CA LEU A 196 17.01 -3.64 -16.63
C LEU A 196 17.61 -4.57 -17.68
N ASP A 197 18.93 -4.52 -17.87
CA ASP A 197 19.65 -5.27 -18.91
C ASP A 197 19.02 -5.11 -20.32
N GLY A 198 18.54 -3.90 -20.62
CA GLY A 198 17.85 -3.57 -21.88
C GLY A 198 16.40 -4.04 -21.98
N GLN A 199 15.88 -4.78 -20.99
CA GLN A 199 14.48 -5.20 -20.92
C GLN A 199 13.62 -4.15 -20.18
N PRO A 200 12.41 -3.83 -20.67
CA PRO A 200 11.53 -2.89 -19.98
C PRO A 200 11.05 -3.47 -18.65
N LEU A 201 11.12 -2.65 -17.60
CA LEU A 201 10.47 -2.94 -16.33
C LEU A 201 9.00 -2.48 -16.39
N PRO A 202 8.05 -3.28 -15.87
CA PRO A 202 6.65 -2.86 -15.81
C PRO A 202 6.48 -1.57 -15.01
N ALA A 203 5.64 -0.66 -15.49
CA ALA A 203 5.20 0.48 -14.70
C ALA A 203 4.49 0.00 -13.43
N GLY A 204 4.67 0.73 -12.33
CA GLY A 204 4.16 0.33 -11.01
C GLY A 204 5.06 -0.66 -10.27
N THR A 205 6.16 -1.15 -10.86
CA THR A 205 7.19 -1.90 -10.12
C THR A 205 7.65 -1.09 -8.91
N TRP A 206 7.57 -1.66 -7.72
CA TRP A 206 8.06 -1.01 -6.52
C TRP A 206 9.57 -1.20 -6.42
N VAL A 207 10.33 -0.11 -6.31
CA VAL A 207 11.78 -0.11 -6.12
C VAL A 207 12.11 0.43 -4.74
N ALA A 208 13.00 -0.25 -4.02
CA ALA A 208 13.48 0.20 -2.73
C ALA A 208 14.97 -0.02 -2.55
N LEU A 209 15.65 1.02 -2.06
CA LEU A 209 17.02 0.92 -1.62
C LEU A 209 17.07 0.15 -0.29
N ARG A 210 17.84 -0.94 -0.28
CA ARG A 210 18.13 -1.73 0.91
C ARG A 210 19.56 -1.44 1.34
N GLN A 211 19.69 -0.99 2.58
CA GLN A 211 20.97 -0.73 3.23
C GLN A 211 21.22 -1.79 4.29
N GLY A 212 22.36 -2.48 4.23
CA GLY A 212 22.74 -3.50 5.21
C GLY A 212 24.18 -3.96 5.07
N ALA A 213 24.94 -3.94 6.16
CA ALA A 213 26.34 -4.37 6.21
C ALA A 213 26.49 -5.90 6.36
N ARG A 214 25.82 -6.68 5.51
CA ARG A 214 25.90 -8.16 5.58
C ARG A 214 26.66 -8.74 4.37
N PRO A 215 27.34 -9.89 4.54
CA PRO A 215 28.15 -10.48 3.47
C PRO A 215 27.30 -10.78 2.24
N ALA A 216 27.87 -10.54 1.06
CA ALA A 216 27.26 -10.76 -0.25
C ALA A 216 26.79 -12.22 -0.51
N SER A 217 27.13 -13.17 0.36
CA SER A 217 26.76 -14.58 0.25
C SER A 217 25.30 -14.87 0.56
N ASP A 218 24.57 -13.95 1.19
CA ASP A 218 23.11 -14.03 1.32
C ASP A 218 22.45 -13.00 0.42
N PHE A 219 22.07 -13.44 -0.77
CA PHE A 219 21.43 -12.60 -1.79
C PHE A 219 20.15 -11.91 -1.31
N ARG A 220 19.51 -12.41 -0.24
CA ARG A 220 18.32 -11.77 0.37
C ARG A 220 18.65 -10.46 1.08
N HIS A 221 19.92 -10.21 1.36
CA HIS A 221 20.40 -9.07 2.15
C HIS A 221 21.50 -8.24 1.46
N VAL A 222 21.67 -8.39 0.15
CA VAL A 222 22.61 -7.57 -0.62
C VAL A 222 22.27 -6.08 -0.49
N ASP A 223 23.29 -5.26 -0.22
CA ASP A 223 23.19 -3.80 -0.28
C ASP A 223 22.97 -3.38 -1.74
N GLY A 224 21.93 -2.58 -1.97
CA GLY A 224 21.50 -2.23 -3.33
C GLY A 224 19.99 -2.13 -3.44
N TRP A 225 19.46 -2.53 -4.59
CA TRP A 225 18.05 -2.31 -4.94
C TRP A 225 17.22 -3.58 -4.82
N LEU A 226 16.05 -3.44 -4.22
CA LEU A 226 14.99 -4.44 -4.25
C LEU A 226 13.89 -3.96 -5.18
N LEU A 227 13.57 -4.75 -6.21
CA LEU A 227 12.45 -4.49 -7.11
C LEU A 227 11.39 -5.56 -6.93
N ARG A 228 10.12 -5.14 -6.92
CA ARG A 228 8.97 -6.05 -6.87
C ARG A 228 7.98 -5.66 -7.95
N THR A 229 7.71 -6.60 -8.85
CA THR A 229 6.66 -6.43 -9.86
C THR A 229 5.35 -6.94 -9.28
N ASP A 230 4.33 -6.09 -9.14
CA ASP A 230 3.02 -6.50 -8.62
C ASP A 230 1.98 -6.79 -9.73
N GLY A 231 2.40 -6.69 -11.00
CA GLY A 231 1.54 -6.81 -12.17
C GLY A 231 1.18 -8.24 -12.58
N SER A 232 0.09 -8.35 -13.34
CA SER A 232 -0.33 -9.57 -14.05
C SER A 232 0.40 -9.78 -15.38
N GLU A 233 1.20 -8.81 -15.81
CA GLU A 233 2.01 -8.89 -17.02
C GLU A 233 3.40 -9.42 -16.70
N PRO A 234 3.91 -10.42 -17.45
CA PRO A 234 5.23 -10.97 -17.20
C PRO A 234 6.33 -9.99 -17.64
N SER A 235 7.37 -9.88 -16.82
CA SER A 235 8.61 -9.18 -17.14
C SER A 235 9.69 -10.17 -17.59
N ILE A 236 10.52 -9.80 -18.55
CA ILE A 236 11.63 -10.66 -18.97
C ILE A 236 12.79 -10.49 -18.00
N VAL A 237 13.14 -11.57 -17.29
CA VAL A 237 14.22 -11.62 -16.30
C VAL A 237 15.09 -12.83 -16.62
N ALA A 238 16.37 -12.62 -16.88
CA ALA A 238 17.29 -13.68 -17.32
C ALA A 238 16.74 -14.53 -18.48
N GLY A 239 16.07 -13.88 -19.44
CA GLY A 239 15.45 -14.54 -20.60
C GLY A 239 14.12 -15.26 -20.31
N MET A 240 13.63 -15.23 -19.07
CA MET A 240 12.39 -15.89 -18.66
C MET A 240 11.25 -14.89 -18.45
N PRO A 241 10.03 -15.20 -18.92
CA PRO A 241 8.85 -14.38 -18.66
C PRO A 241 8.33 -14.63 -17.25
N LEU A 242 8.68 -13.77 -16.29
CA LEU A 242 8.33 -13.92 -14.88
C LEU A 242 7.21 -12.97 -14.45
N LEU A 243 6.21 -13.54 -13.77
CA LEU A 243 5.18 -12.87 -13.01
C LEU A 243 5.60 -12.73 -11.56
N LYS A 244 5.15 -11.66 -10.89
CA LYS A 244 5.38 -11.42 -9.45
C LYS A 244 6.85 -11.56 -9.06
N ALA A 245 7.73 -11.03 -9.91
CA ALA A 245 9.15 -11.14 -9.73
C ALA A 245 9.64 -10.24 -8.57
N GLU A 246 10.43 -10.81 -7.67
CA GLU A 246 11.29 -10.08 -6.75
C GLU A 246 12.72 -10.11 -7.31
N LEU A 247 13.31 -8.95 -7.54
CA LEU A 247 14.67 -8.80 -8.05
C LEU A 247 15.54 -8.12 -7.02
N ARG A 248 16.79 -8.57 -6.91
CA ARG A 248 17.84 -7.93 -6.14
C ARG A 248 18.92 -7.48 -7.10
N LEU A 249 19.22 -6.19 -7.04
CA LEU A 249 20.31 -5.59 -7.78
C LEU A 249 21.35 -5.06 -6.79
N ASP A 250 22.61 -5.05 -7.20
CA ASP A 250 23.64 -4.31 -6.49
C ASP A 250 23.47 -2.78 -6.69
N ARG A 251 24.38 -1.99 -6.13
CA ARG A 251 24.39 -0.52 -6.26
C ARG A 251 24.53 -0.05 -7.71
N ASP A 252 25.22 -0.82 -8.54
CA ASP A 252 25.43 -0.54 -9.96
C ASP A 252 24.26 -1.00 -10.83
N ARG A 253 23.15 -1.46 -10.21
CA ARG A 253 21.93 -1.96 -10.84
C ARG A 253 22.13 -3.25 -11.65
N ARG A 254 23.13 -4.05 -11.29
CA ARG A 254 23.33 -5.38 -11.86
C ARG A 254 22.50 -6.39 -11.11
N LEU A 255 21.81 -7.26 -11.84
CA LEU A 255 21.01 -8.34 -11.26
C LEU A 255 21.92 -9.34 -10.52
N VAL A 256 21.68 -9.51 -9.21
CA VAL A 256 22.41 -10.49 -8.38
C VAL A 256 21.55 -11.68 -7.98
N TRP A 257 20.23 -11.48 -7.88
CA TRP A 257 19.29 -12.54 -7.54
C TRP A 257 17.90 -12.18 -8.02
N PHE A 258 17.12 -13.19 -8.36
CA PHE A 258 15.70 -13.04 -8.59
C PHE A 258 14.92 -14.26 -8.13
N GLU A 259 13.62 -14.03 -7.96
CA GLU A 259 12.61 -15.06 -7.85
C GLU A 259 11.34 -14.59 -8.57
N GLY A 260 10.63 -15.50 -9.21
CA GLY A 260 9.29 -15.23 -9.76
C GLY A 260 8.57 -16.50 -10.17
N SER A 261 7.41 -16.35 -10.81
CA SER A 261 6.66 -17.46 -11.39
C SER A 261 6.63 -17.35 -12.90
N LEU A 262 6.86 -18.45 -13.61
CA LEU A 262 6.77 -18.46 -15.07
C LEU A 262 5.36 -18.04 -15.55
N GLY A 263 5.28 -17.02 -16.40
CA GLY A 263 4.03 -16.53 -16.98
C GLY A 263 3.51 -17.37 -18.15
N LYS A 264 4.37 -18.22 -18.72
CA LYS A 264 4.04 -19.20 -19.75
C LYS A 264 4.93 -20.44 -19.60
N GLU A 265 4.62 -21.49 -20.35
CA GLU A 265 5.49 -22.66 -20.46
C GLU A 265 6.90 -22.25 -20.93
N TYR A 266 7.91 -22.89 -20.36
CA TYR A 266 9.31 -22.59 -20.61
C TYR A 266 10.13 -23.88 -20.72
N ALA A 267 10.83 -24.03 -21.84
CA ALA A 267 11.73 -25.16 -22.08
C ALA A 267 13.18 -24.75 -21.83
N LEU A 268 13.92 -25.58 -21.11
CA LEU A 268 15.34 -25.38 -20.83
C LEU A 268 16.04 -26.74 -20.78
N GLY A 269 16.94 -27.00 -21.73
CA GLY A 269 17.59 -28.30 -21.88
C GLY A 269 16.55 -29.43 -22.05
N PRO A 270 16.62 -30.52 -21.27
CA PRO A 270 15.66 -31.62 -21.37
C PRO A 270 14.34 -31.37 -20.62
N MET A 271 14.18 -30.22 -19.96
CA MET A 271 13.04 -29.91 -19.09
C MET A 271 12.04 -28.98 -19.78
N THR A 272 10.74 -29.26 -19.60
CA THR A 272 9.63 -28.38 -19.97
C THR A 272 8.84 -28.02 -18.72
N TYR A 273 8.89 -26.75 -18.33
CA TYR A 273 8.25 -26.24 -17.12
C TYR A 273 6.89 -25.60 -17.45
N PRO A 274 5.80 -26.03 -16.79
CA PRO A 274 4.50 -25.42 -17.01
C PRO A 274 4.43 -24.00 -16.44
N THR A 275 3.48 -23.20 -16.93
CA THR A 275 3.12 -21.90 -16.35
C THR A 275 2.93 -22.01 -14.83
N GLY A 276 3.34 -20.98 -14.09
CA GLY A 276 3.23 -20.93 -12.63
C GLY A 276 4.35 -21.63 -11.87
N THR A 277 5.25 -22.34 -12.57
CA THR A 277 6.49 -22.88 -11.98
C THR A 277 7.29 -21.73 -11.37
N ARG A 278 7.65 -21.87 -10.09
CA ARG A 278 8.50 -20.90 -9.39
C ARG A 278 9.94 -21.07 -9.86
N VAL A 279 10.60 -19.96 -10.13
CA VAL A 279 12.01 -19.93 -10.54
C VAL A 279 12.75 -18.98 -9.63
N ALA A 280 13.93 -19.39 -9.16
CA ALA A 280 14.81 -18.52 -8.39
C ALA A 280 16.28 -18.77 -8.75
N THR A 281 17.13 -17.76 -8.54
CA THR A 281 18.58 -17.97 -8.53
C THR A 281 18.95 -18.94 -7.41
N ALA A 282 19.75 -19.97 -7.72
CA ALA A 282 20.17 -20.96 -6.73
C ALA A 282 21.02 -20.32 -5.64
N SER A 283 20.77 -20.69 -4.38
CA SER A 283 21.61 -20.24 -3.26
C SER A 283 23.01 -20.82 -3.41
N ALA A 284 24.05 -20.04 -3.11
CA ALA A 284 25.42 -20.54 -3.04
C ALA A 284 25.61 -21.60 -1.93
N THR A 285 24.68 -21.67 -0.97
CA THR A 285 24.67 -22.68 0.10
C THR A 285 23.94 -23.97 -0.30
N LEU A 286 23.32 -24.02 -1.48
CA LEU A 286 22.62 -25.21 -1.95
C LEU A 286 23.64 -26.23 -2.45
N GLU A 287 23.54 -27.46 -1.96
CA GLU A 287 24.47 -28.52 -2.34
C GLU A 287 24.42 -28.78 -3.86
N GLY A 288 25.61 -28.81 -4.49
CA GLY A 288 25.75 -29.01 -5.93
C GLY A 288 25.48 -27.78 -6.80
N ALA A 289 25.03 -26.66 -6.22
CA ALA A 289 24.78 -25.42 -6.97
C ALA A 289 26.09 -24.70 -7.34
N ARG A 290 26.10 -24.14 -8.55
CA ARG A 290 27.16 -23.27 -9.06
C ARG A 290 26.63 -21.84 -9.26
N PRO A 291 27.50 -20.82 -9.29
CA PRO A 291 27.07 -19.47 -9.63
C PRO A 291 26.35 -19.43 -10.98
N GLY A 292 25.16 -18.82 -11.01
CA GLY A 292 24.30 -18.75 -12.19
C GLY A 292 23.33 -19.92 -12.38
N ASP A 293 23.42 -20.96 -11.55
CA ASP A 293 22.41 -22.03 -11.55
C ASP A 293 21.07 -21.48 -11.04
N LEU A 294 20.00 -22.13 -11.48
CA LEU A 294 18.60 -21.80 -11.20
C LEU A 294 17.91 -22.98 -10.53
N VAL A 295 16.91 -22.67 -9.71
CA VAL A 295 16.02 -23.65 -9.10
C VAL A 295 14.63 -23.46 -9.69
N PHE A 296 14.08 -24.52 -10.28
CA PHE A 296 12.72 -24.57 -10.81
C PHE A 296 11.85 -25.47 -9.94
N SER A 297 10.72 -24.96 -9.46
CA SER A 297 9.81 -25.67 -8.57
C SER A 297 8.39 -25.64 -9.12
N PRO A 298 7.90 -26.75 -9.71
CA PRO A 298 6.54 -26.84 -10.23
C PRO A 298 5.50 -26.51 -9.16
N SER A 299 4.47 -25.76 -9.56
CA SER A 299 3.35 -25.42 -8.68
C SER A 299 2.50 -26.65 -8.34
N ARG A 300 1.80 -26.62 -7.20
CA ARG A 300 0.89 -27.70 -6.76
C ARG A 300 -0.05 -28.17 -7.89
N GLY A 301 -0.14 -29.49 -8.07
CA GLY A 301 -0.99 -30.10 -9.09
C GLY A 301 -0.42 -30.06 -10.52
N ARG A 302 0.83 -29.63 -10.69
CA ARG A 302 1.55 -29.66 -11.97
C ARG A 302 2.86 -30.43 -11.83
N ALA A 303 3.42 -30.86 -12.95
CA ALA A 303 4.73 -31.49 -13.05
C ALA A 303 5.52 -30.83 -14.20
N ALA A 304 6.85 -30.77 -14.06
CA ALA A 304 7.72 -30.43 -15.16
C ALA A 304 7.99 -31.67 -16.01
N GLY A 305 7.75 -31.56 -17.31
CA GLY A 305 8.04 -32.62 -18.26
C GLY A 305 9.53 -32.82 -18.41
N ARG A 306 9.98 -34.06 -18.51
CA ARG A 306 11.39 -34.40 -18.69
C ARG A 306 11.59 -35.36 -19.87
N ASN A 307 12.38 -34.94 -20.85
CA ASN A 307 12.57 -35.73 -22.08
C ASN A 307 13.56 -36.91 -21.89
N ASP A 308 14.40 -36.87 -20.86
CA ASP A 308 15.45 -37.85 -20.56
C ASP A 308 15.17 -38.67 -19.29
N GLY A 309 13.95 -38.67 -18.77
CA GLY A 309 13.58 -39.39 -17.56
C GLY A 309 12.15 -39.15 -17.09
N ASP A 310 11.88 -39.41 -15.81
CA ASP A 310 10.57 -39.18 -15.22
C ASP A 310 10.28 -37.68 -15.03
N ASP A 311 9.01 -37.32 -15.18
CA ASP A 311 8.51 -35.98 -14.87
C ASP A 311 8.78 -35.61 -13.40
N VAL A 312 9.06 -34.32 -13.16
CA VAL A 312 9.34 -33.81 -11.82
C VAL A 312 8.06 -33.22 -11.23
N PRO A 313 7.43 -33.85 -10.21
CA PRO A 313 6.16 -33.40 -9.68
C PRO A 313 6.32 -32.20 -8.73
N ALA A 314 5.19 -31.55 -8.42
CA ALA A 314 5.12 -30.60 -7.32
C ALA A 314 5.64 -31.21 -5.99
N GLY A 315 6.35 -30.40 -5.19
CA GLY A 315 7.05 -30.85 -3.99
C GLY A 315 8.51 -31.25 -4.25
N GLN A 316 8.91 -31.35 -5.52
CA GLN A 316 10.28 -31.44 -5.96
C GLN A 316 10.69 -30.20 -6.76
N SER A 317 12.00 -29.97 -6.79
CA SER A 317 12.65 -28.87 -7.48
C SER A 317 13.82 -29.39 -8.32
N VAL A 318 14.05 -28.73 -9.44
CA VAL A 318 15.16 -29.03 -10.36
C VAL A 318 16.20 -27.94 -10.21
N LEU A 319 17.41 -28.32 -9.80
CA LEU A 319 18.59 -27.47 -9.88
C LEU A 319 19.19 -27.62 -11.28
N GLN A 320 19.27 -26.52 -12.02
CA GLN A 320 19.65 -26.52 -13.42
C GLN A 320 20.57 -25.37 -13.73
N ALA A 321 21.58 -25.60 -14.56
CA ALA A 321 22.44 -24.54 -15.06
C ALA A 321 21.73 -23.71 -16.14
N ALA A 322 22.23 -22.49 -16.37
CA ALA A 322 21.68 -21.58 -17.38
C ALA A 322 21.78 -22.12 -18.82
N ASP A 323 22.68 -23.08 -19.08
CA ASP A 323 22.81 -23.80 -20.36
C ASP A 323 21.79 -24.94 -20.51
N GLY A 324 21.01 -25.21 -19.48
CA GLY A 324 20.01 -26.27 -19.43
C GLY A 324 20.50 -27.63 -18.94
N ALA A 325 21.76 -27.76 -18.49
CA ALA A 325 22.21 -28.98 -17.84
C ALA A 325 21.53 -29.17 -16.47
N VAL A 326 20.81 -30.27 -16.29
CA VAL A 326 20.22 -30.65 -14.99
C VAL A 326 21.34 -31.09 -14.05
N ARG A 327 21.45 -30.42 -12.90
CA ARG A 327 22.44 -30.74 -11.85
C ARG A 327 21.90 -31.77 -10.87
N ALA A 328 20.66 -31.56 -10.43
CA ALA A 328 19.99 -32.42 -9.45
C ALA A 328 18.48 -32.21 -9.47
N VAL A 329 17.76 -33.24 -9.03
CA VAL A 329 16.35 -33.15 -8.63
C VAL A 329 16.28 -33.42 -7.13
N MET A 330 15.58 -32.56 -6.38
CA MET A 330 15.57 -32.61 -4.92
C MET A 330 14.21 -32.16 -4.37
N SER A 331 13.94 -32.43 -3.09
CA SER A 331 12.71 -31.91 -2.46
C SER A 331 12.72 -30.38 -2.40
N ASN A 332 11.54 -29.75 -2.42
CA ASN A 332 11.41 -28.30 -2.21
C ASN A 332 12.11 -27.83 -0.93
N ARG A 333 11.99 -28.60 0.15
CA ARG A 333 12.67 -28.32 1.42
C ARG A 333 14.19 -28.30 1.27
N ALA A 334 14.77 -29.27 0.56
CA ALA A 334 16.20 -29.32 0.30
C ALA A 334 16.64 -28.14 -0.58
N ALA A 335 15.80 -27.72 -1.53
CA ALA A 335 16.02 -26.55 -2.37
C ALA A 335 15.81 -25.20 -1.65
N GLY A 336 15.43 -25.19 -0.37
CA GLY A 336 15.12 -23.97 0.38
C GLY A 336 13.82 -23.28 -0.03
N VAL A 337 12.94 -24.00 -0.73
CA VAL A 337 11.62 -23.55 -1.19
C VAL A 337 10.58 -23.88 -0.11
N LEU A 338 9.94 -22.83 0.41
CA LEU A 338 8.88 -22.96 1.40
C LEU A 338 7.53 -23.13 0.70
N ASP A 339 6.93 -24.31 0.84
CA ASP A 339 5.55 -24.56 0.44
C ASP A 339 4.62 -23.97 1.50
N PHE A 340 4.19 -22.72 1.31
CA PHE A 340 3.13 -22.16 2.14
C PHE A 340 1.80 -22.84 1.79
N ALA A 341 1.13 -23.41 2.80
CA ALA A 341 -0.24 -23.84 2.64
C ALA A 341 -1.11 -22.61 2.33
N SER A 342 -1.61 -22.52 1.10
CA SER A 342 -2.70 -21.60 0.79
C SER A 342 -3.89 -21.98 1.67
N ILE A 343 -4.20 -21.16 2.68
CA ILE A 343 -5.48 -21.23 3.38
C ILE A 343 -6.52 -20.84 2.32
N GLY A 344 -7.19 -21.85 1.77
CA GLY A 344 -8.39 -21.61 0.97
C GLY A 344 -9.42 -21.03 1.91
N VAL A 345 -9.66 -19.72 1.80
CA VAL A 345 -10.91 -19.15 2.30
C VAL A 345 -11.96 -19.62 1.31
N THR A 346 -12.54 -20.79 1.58
CA THR A 346 -13.76 -21.24 0.90
C THR A 346 -14.85 -20.16 1.09
N PRO A 347 -15.70 -19.94 0.08
CA PRO A 347 -16.63 -18.82 0.03
C PRO A 347 -17.69 -18.82 1.14
#